data_AF-A0A928WAV2-F1
#
_entry.id   AF-A0A928WAV2-F1
#
_cell.length_a   1.000
_cell.length_b   1.000
_cell.length_c   1.000
_cell.angle_alpha   90.00
_cell.angle_beta   90.00
_cell.angle_gamma   90.00
#
_symmetry.space_group_name_H-M   'P 1'
#
loop_
_entity.id
_entity.type
_entity.pdbx_description
1 polymer ?
#
loop_
_entity_poly.entity_id
_entity_poly.type
_entity_poly.pdbx_seq_one_letter_code
_entity_poly.pdbx_strand_id
1 'polypeptide(L)'
;MNVLQQQLQVAQQRLSQEQIAREQEAQAIQQQLIREQAIRQQLEAELAQLKSVYEREANINSSTNRNNYITGNRFYIEMESTLTASFSECSGFGVNLKKEAYLEGGVNDLQRIVVGHAEFDDITLKRGMSDSQTFWNWITNTLTSLEKERRNVNIVLFNQAGETMQCWTLIGSIPISWKAPAFQADSSSMAIEELTLAYEGLQLTQTSGAGASIVQRDDSGFFAPN
;
A
#
# COMPACT_ATOMS: atom_id res chain seq x y z
N MET A 1 -32.20 84.34 -20.84
CA MET A 1 -31.91 83.74 -19.52
C MET A 1 -32.76 82.51 -19.22
N ASN A 2 -34.08 82.53 -19.44
CA ASN A 2 -34.99 81.43 -19.07
C ASN A 2 -34.73 80.08 -19.78
N VAL A 3 -34.40 80.09 -21.07
CA VAL A 3 -34.20 78.86 -21.87
C VAL A 3 -32.97 78.06 -21.41
N LEU A 4 -31.88 78.74 -21.04
CA LEU A 4 -30.66 78.09 -20.56
C LEU A 4 -30.85 77.45 -19.16
N GLN A 5 -31.62 78.10 -18.28
CA GLN A 5 -31.97 77.50 -16.98
C GLN A 5 -32.85 76.26 -17.14
N GLN A 6 -33.83 76.31 -18.06
CA GLN A 6 -34.69 75.16 -18.33
C GLN A 6 -33.92 73.99 -18.98
N GLN A 7 -32.99 74.27 -19.90
CA GLN A 7 -32.12 73.26 -20.49
C GLN A 7 -31.18 72.61 -19.46
N LEU A 8 -30.61 73.41 -18.54
CA LEU A 8 -29.78 72.89 -17.46
C LEU A 8 -30.58 71.98 -16.51
N GLN A 9 -31.82 72.36 -16.17
CA GLN A 9 -32.69 71.57 -15.31
C GLN A 9 -33.09 70.24 -15.95
N VAL A 10 -33.38 70.23 -17.26
CA VAL A 10 -33.66 69.00 -18.01
C VAL A 10 -32.41 68.11 -18.10
N ALA A 11 -31.23 68.69 -18.30
CA ALA A 11 -29.98 67.93 -18.32
C ALA A 11 -29.67 67.30 -16.96
N GLN A 12 -29.89 68.03 -15.86
CA GLN A 12 -29.74 67.52 -14.50
C GLN A 12 -30.74 66.39 -14.18
N GLN A 13 -32.00 66.53 -14.61
CA GLN A 13 -32.98 65.46 -14.46
C GLN A 13 -32.61 64.21 -15.27
N ARG A 14 -32.14 64.36 -16.51
CA ARG A 14 -31.69 63.22 -17.33
C ARG A 14 -30.50 62.51 -16.70
N LEU A 15 -29.52 63.27 -16.21
CA LEU A 15 -28.36 62.72 -15.53
C LEU A 15 -28.75 61.99 -14.23
N SER A 16 -29.68 62.56 -13.46
CA SER A 16 -30.22 61.93 -12.24
C SER A 16 -30.99 60.64 -12.56
N GLN A 17 -31.83 60.63 -13.59
CA GLN A 17 -32.56 59.44 -14.04
C GLN A 17 -31.60 58.34 -14.52
N GLU A 18 -30.54 58.71 -15.23
CA GLU A 18 -29.53 57.76 -15.69
C GLU A 18 -28.71 57.16 -14.53
N GLN A 19 -28.39 57.96 -13.51
CA GLN A 19 -27.75 57.47 -12.28
C GLN A 19 -28.65 56.48 -11.53
N ILE A 20 -29.95 56.79 -11.39
CA ILE A 20 -30.91 55.90 -10.74
C ILE A 20 -31.06 54.59 -11.54
N ALA A 21 -31.12 54.64 -12.86
CA ALA A 21 -31.22 53.45 -13.71
C ALA A 21 -29.98 52.55 -13.56
N ARG A 22 -28.76 53.14 -13.59
CA ARG A 22 -27.51 52.40 -13.37
C ARG A 22 -27.43 51.79 -11.97
N GLU A 23 -27.92 52.49 -10.96
CA GLU A 23 -27.96 51.98 -9.59
C GLU A 23 -28.97 50.82 -9.44
N GLN A 24 -30.13 50.91 -10.08
CA GLN A 24 -31.11 49.82 -10.12
C GLN A 24 -30.57 48.59 -10.85
N GLU A 25 -29.86 48.77 -11.97
CA GLU A 25 -29.19 47.66 -12.68
C GLU A 25 -28.10 47.01 -11.81
N ALA A 26 -27.28 47.81 -11.12
CA ALA A 26 -26.27 47.31 -10.20
C ALA A 26 -26.90 46.52 -9.04
N GLN A 27 -28.01 47.01 -8.47
CA GLN A 27 -28.75 46.30 -7.42
C GLN A 27 -29.36 44.99 -7.94
N ALA A 28 -29.90 44.96 -9.15
CA ALA A 28 -30.44 43.75 -9.76
C ALA A 28 -29.35 42.69 -10.00
N ILE A 29 -28.18 43.10 -10.49
CA ILE A 29 -27.01 42.21 -10.68
C ILE A 29 -26.54 41.69 -9.31
N GLN A 30 -26.47 42.55 -8.30
CA GLN A 30 -26.06 42.13 -6.95
C GLN A 30 -27.06 41.13 -6.33
N GLN A 31 -28.36 41.33 -6.53
CA GLN A 31 -29.39 40.37 -6.10
C GLN A 31 -29.28 39.03 -6.84
N GLN A 32 -29.00 39.06 -8.14
CA GLN A 32 -28.77 37.84 -8.92
C GLN A 32 -27.54 37.07 -8.42
N LEU A 33 -26.44 37.77 -8.14
CA LEU A 33 -25.21 37.16 -7.61
C LEU A 33 -25.45 36.51 -6.24
N ILE A 34 -26.16 37.19 -5.33
CA ILE A 34 -26.50 36.64 -4.00
C ILE A 34 -27.36 35.38 -4.14
N ARG A 35 -28.34 35.39 -5.06
CA ARG A 35 -29.17 34.22 -5.34
C ARG A 35 -28.34 33.06 -5.88
N GLU A 36 -27.40 33.32 -6.78
CA GLU A 36 -26.51 32.29 -7.33
C GLU A 36 -25.60 31.69 -6.25
N GLN A 37 -25.05 32.53 -5.37
CA GLN A 37 -24.23 32.08 -4.24
C GLN A 37 -25.04 31.21 -3.26
N ALA A 38 -26.29 31.57 -2.98
CA ALA A 38 -27.17 30.78 -2.13
C ALA A 38 -27.48 29.39 -2.74
N ILE A 39 -27.71 29.32 -4.06
CA ILE A 39 -27.93 28.05 -4.76
C ILE A 39 -26.67 27.17 -4.69
N ARG A 40 -25.48 27.75 -4.88
CA ARG A 40 -24.20 27.02 -4.78
C ARG A 40 -23.98 26.46 -3.37
N GLN A 41 -24.22 27.25 -2.33
CA GLN A 41 -24.13 26.80 -0.94
C GLN A 41 -25.10 25.65 -0.64
N GLN A 42 -26.34 25.74 -1.14
CA GLN A 42 -27.33 24.70 -0.94
C GLN A 42 -26.90 23.37 -1.62
N LEU A 43 -26.36 23.45 -2.84
CA LEU A 43 -25.85 22.28 -3.55
C LEU A 43 -24.64 21.65 -2.84
N GLU A 44 -23.72 22.47 -2.34
CA GLU A 44 -22.57 21.98 -1.57
C GLU A 44 -23.00 21.27 -0.27
N ALA A 45 -24.01 21.80 0.42
CA ALA A 45 -24.58 21.16 1.60
C ALA A 45 -25.25 19.80 1.27
N GLU A 46 -25.99 19.73 0.16
CA GLU A 46 -26.62 18.49 -0.31
C GLU A 46 -25.58 17.43 -0.69
N LEU A 47 -24.51 17.83 -1.38
CA LEU A 47 -23.38 16.94 -1.69
C LEU A 47 -22.67 16.45 -0.43
N ALA A 48 -22.50 17.30 0.59
CA ALA A 48 -21.92 16.88 1.87
C ALA A 48 -22.81 15.87 2.61
N GLN A 49 -24.13 16.05 2.57
CA GLN A 49 -25.08 15.09 3.12
C GLN A 49 -25.01 13.75 2.37
N LEU A 50 -25.04 13.77 1.03
CA LEU A 50 -24.93 12.55 0.21
C LEU A 50 -23.63 11.78 0.46
N LYS A 51 -22.49 12.49 0.58
CA LYS A 51 -21.21 11.87 0.95
C LYS A 51 -21.29 11.19 2.32
N SER A 52 -21.86 11.86 3.32
CA SER A 52 -22.00 11.29 4.66
C SER A 52 -22.94 10.07 4.69
N VAL A 53 -23.99 10.07 3.87
CA VAL A 53 -24.91 8.92 3.74
C VAL A 53 -24.20 7.74 3.09
N TYR A 54 -23.45 7.97 2.01
CA TYR A 54 -22.66 6.93 1.35
C TYR A 54 -21.61 6.32 2.29
N GLU A 55 -20.87 7.15 3.03
CA GLU A 55 -19.91 6.69 4.04
C GLU A 55 -20.58 5.88 5.16
N ARG A 56 -21.79 6.26 5.58
CA ARG A 56 -22.56 5.56 6.61
C ARG A 56 -23.09 4.22 6.11
N GLU A 57 -23.59 4.14 4.87
CA GLU A 57 -24.04 2.89 4.23
C GLU A 57 -22.89 1.91 4.02
N ALA A 58 -21.71 2.39 3.62
CA ALA A 58 -20.50 1.57 3.55
C ALA A 58 -20.15 0.93 4.91
N ASN A 59 -20.35 1.68 6.01
CA ASN A 59 -20.02 1.21 7.35
C ASN A 59 -21.06 0.21 7.92
N ILE A 60 -22.34 0.33 7.57
CA ILE A 60 -23.42 -0.57 8.05
C ILE A 60 -23.26 -2.00 7.48
N ASN A 61 -22.72 -2.13 6.26
CA ASN A 61 -22.45 -3.43 5.64
C ASN A 61 -21.23 -4.18 6.23
N SER A 62 -20.48 -3.56 7.15
CA SER A 62 -19.34 -4.20 7.84
C SER A 62 -19.76 -5.15 8.97
N SER A 63 -21.05 -5.16 9.34
CA SER A 63 -21.58 -5.94 10.49
C SER A 63 -21.82 -7.43 10.20
N THR A 64 -21.71 -7.87 8.95
CA THR A 64 -21.51 -9.28 8.62
C THR A 64 -20.03 -9.50 8.34
N ASN A 65 -19.28 -9.90 9.37
CA ASN A 65 -17.89 -10.34 9.26
C ASN A 65 -17.84 -11.67 8.48
N ARG A 66 -18.13 -11.60 7.17
CA ARG A 66 -17.87 -12.68 6.23
C ARG A 66 -16.37 -12.72 6.09
N ASN A 67 -15.73 -13.65 6.80
CA ASN A 67 -14.31 -13.94 6.63
C ASN A 67 -14.03 -14.08 5.12
N ASN A 68 -13.31 -13.11 4.56
CA ASN A 68 -12.91 -13.14 3.16
C ASN A 68 -11.72 -14.09 3.05
N TYR A 69 -11.98 -15.35 2.69
CA TYR A 69 -10.93 -16.34 2.49
C TYR A 69 -10.15 -16.02 1.21
N ILE A 70 -8.85 -15.84 1.35
CA ILE A 70 -7.96 -15.50 0.24
C ILE A 70 -7.30 -16.80 -0.27
N THR A 71 -7.19 -16.94 -1.59
CA THR A 71 -6.52 -18.07 -2.22
C THR A 71 -5.02 -17.81 -2.34
N GLY A 72 -4.18 -18.81 -2.06
CA GLY A 72 -2.71 -18.68 -2.11
C GLY A 72 -2.09 -18.73 -3.52
N ASN A 73 -2.89 -18.68 -4.58
CA ASN A 73 -2.43 -18.85 -5.96
C ASN A 73 -2.07 -17.54 -6.67
N ARG A 74 -2.31 -16.39 -6.05
CA ARG A 74 -2.02 -15.07 -6.63
C ARG A 74 -1.10 -14.28 -5.70
N PHE A 75 0.19 -14.52 -5.84
CA PHE A 75 1.22 -13.84 -5.08
C PHE A 75 2.35 -13.40 -6.00
N TYR A 76 3.07 -12.35 -5.58
CA TYR A 76 4.22 -11.84 -6.29
C TYR A 76 5.35 -11.54 -5.32
N ILE A 77 6.58 -11.56 -5.85
CA ILE A 77 7.77 -11.20 -5.10
C ILE A 77 8.22 -9.80 -5.53
N GLU A 78 8.34 -8.93 -4.53
CA GLU A 78 8.85 -7.57 -4.67
C GLU A 78 10.21 -7.44 -3.99
N MET A 79 11.16 -6.85 -4.70
CA MET A 79 12.47 -6.43 -4.22
C MET A 79 12.71 -5.00 -4.69
N GLU A 80 13.39 -4.17 -3.87
CA GLU A 80 13.70 -2.77 -4.24
C GLU A 80 12.47 -1.94 -4.66
N SER A 81 11.32 -2.18 -4.02
CA SER A 81 10.03 -1.52 -4.33
C SER A 81 9.56 -1.70 -5.78
N THR A 82 10.07 -2.72 -6.48
CA THR A 82 9.66 -3.09 -7.84
C THR A 82 9.18 -4.53 -7.87
N LEU A 83 8.08 -4.78 -8.59
CA LEU A 83 7.61 -6.13 -8.89
C LEU A 83 8.70 -6.89 -9.65
N THR A 84 9.39 -7.80 -8.97
CA THR A 84 10.62 -8.38 -9.52
C THR A 84 10.34 -9.65 -10.32
N ALA A 85 9.50 -10.53 -9.79
CA ALA A 85 9.14 -11.76 -10.48
C ALA A 85 7.82 -12.37 -9.96
N SER A 86 7.21 -13.16 -10.84
CA SER A 86 6.17 -14.12 -10.47
C SER A 86 6.83 -15.49 -10.25
N PHE A 87 6.43 -16.16 -9.17
CA PHE A 87 6.93 -17.50 -8.83
C PHE A 87 5.79 -18.52 -8.96
N SER A 88 6.14 -19.74 -9.35
CA SER A 88 5.19 -20.85 -9.41
C SER A 88 4.93 -21.46 -8.03
N GLU A 89 5.92 -21.40 -7.14
CA GLU A 89 5.83 -21.93 -5.78
C GLU A 89 6.62 -21.06 -4.81
N CYS A 90 6.04 -20.85 -3.62
CA CYS A 90 6.66 -20.20 -2.49
C CYS A 90 6.30 -21.01 -1.24
N SER A 91 7.29 -21.63 -0.60
CA SER A 91 7.07 -22.57 0.50
C SER A 91 8.19 -22.53 1.54
N GLY A 92 7.94 -23.11 2.72
CA GLY A 92 8.95 -23.32 3.76
C GLY A 92 9.13 -22.18 4.76
N PHE A 93 8.72 -20.94 4.45
CA PHE A 93 8.90 -19.83 5.37
C PHE A 93 7.96 -19.90 6.59
N GLY A 94 8.50 -19.62 7.76
CA GLY A 94 7.83 -19.79 9.04
C GLY A 94 8.59 -19.14 10.19
N VAL A 95 7.97 -19.15 11.36
CA VAL A 95 8.60 -18.75 12.63
C VAL A 95 8.31 -19.83 13.66
N ASN A 96 9.36 -20.38 14.24
CA ASN A 96 9.29 -21.33 15.33
C ASN A 96 9.81 -20.68 16.61
N LEU A 97 8.98 -20.64 17.65
CA LEU A 97 9.39 -20.15 18.95
C LEU A 97 9.86 -21.33 19.80
N LYS A 98 11.15 -21.32 20.17
CA LYS A 98 11.67 -22.28 21.14
C LYS A 98 10.89 -22.16 22.43
N LYS A 99 10.53 -23.30 23.03
CA LYS A 99 9.84 -23.34 24.31
C LYS A 99 10.50 -24.35 25.25
N GLU A 100 10.57 -23.99 26.51
CA GLU A 100 11.05 -24.85 27.58
C GLU A 100 9.94 -25.06 28.60
N ALA A 101 9.75 -26.30 29.01
CA ALA A 101 8.78 -26.66 30.04
C ALA A 101 9.48 -26.68 31.41
N TYR A 102 8.96 -25.93 32.36
CA TYR A 102 9.46 -25.86 33.72
C TYR A 102 8.42 -26.44 34.69
N LEU A 103 8.86 -27.41 35.52
CA LEU A 103 8.02 -28.08 36.51
C LEU A 103 8.29 -27.46 37.88
N GLU A 104 7.26 -26.84 38.46
CA GLU A 104 7.30 -26.25 39.80
C GLU A 104 7.01 -27.32 40.86
N GLY A 105 7.78 -27.32 41.96
CA GLY A 105 7.48 -28.18 43.10
C GLY A 105 6.15 -27.79 43.77
N GLY A 106 5.35 -28.79 44.15
CA GLY A 106 4.05 -28.57 44.82
C GLY A 106 2.87 -28.36 43.89
N VAL A 107 3.09 -28.27 42.57
CA VAL A 107 2.05 -28.21 41.54
C VAL A 107 2.27 -29.39 40.58
N ASN A 108 1.40 -30.41 40.65
CA ASN A 108 1.57 -31.67 39.92
C ASN A 108 0.61 -31.83 38.72
N ASP A 109 -0.28 -30.87 38.51
CA ASP A 109 -1.32 -30.89 37.47
C ASP A 109 -1.00 -30.00 36.26
N LEU A 110 0.02 -29.13 36.39
CA LEU A 110 0.34 -28.09 35.41
C LEU A 110 1.85 -27.94 35.23
N GLN A 111 2.28 -27.59 34.02
CA GLN A 111 3.65 -27.18 33.71
C GLN A 111 3.68 -25.70 33.33
N ARG A 112 4.77 -24.99 33.65
CA ARG A 112 5.04 -23.65 33.12
C ARG A 112 5.72 -23.77 31.77
N ILE A 113 5.42 -22.85 30.86
CA ILE A 113 6.07 -22.75 29.55
C ILE A 113 6.82 -21.42 29.49
N VAL A 114 8.13 -21.50 29.27
CA VAL A 114 9.00 -20.35 29.03
C VAL A 114 9.30 -20.29 27.53
N VAL A 115 9.12 -19.12 26.92
CA VAL A 115 9.38 -18.90 25.50
C VAL A 115 10.80 -18.35 25.33
N GLY A 116 11.57 -18.99 24.45
CA GLY A 116 12.93 -18.62 24.08
C GLY A 116 13.00 -17.85 22.76
N HIS A 117 14.10 -18.00 22.05
CA HIS A 117 14.36 -17.29 20.79
C HIS A 117 13.46 -17.77 19.64
N ALA A 118 13.19 -16.84 18.72
CA ALA A 118 12.57 -17.15 17.44
C ALA A 118 13.60 -17.73 16.47
N GLU A 119 13.22 -18.82 15.82
CA GLU A 119 13.93 -19.42 14.70
C GLU A 119 13.09 -19.22 13.43
N PHE A 120 13.74 -18.76 12.37
CA PHE A 120 13.10 -18.50 11.08
C PHE A 120 13.47 -19.62 10.12
N ASP A 121 12.46 -20.23 9.52
CA ASP A 121 12.65 -21.30 8.55
C ASP A 121 13.00 -20.72 7.17
N ASP A 122 13.93 -21.35 6.46
CA ASP A 122 14.35 -20.90 5.13
C ASP A 122 13.19 -21.00 4.13
N ILE A 123 13.10 -20.00 3.25
CA ILE A 123 12.10 -19.98 2.19
C ILE A 123 12.65 -20.60 0.92
N THR A 124 11.85 -21.43 0.26
CA THR A 124 12.14 -21.96 -1.08
C THR A 124 11.18 -21.38 -2.10
N LEU A 125 11.74 -20.78 -3.14
CA LEU A 125 11.04 -20.11 -4.22
C LEU A 125 11.36 -20.82 -5.54
N LYS A 126 10.33 -21.23 -6.28
CA LYS A 126 10.49 -21.84 -7.62
C LYS A 126 9.85 -20.96 -8.68
N ARG A 127 10.57 -20.69 -9.77
CA ARG A 127 10.05 -19.92 -10.91
C ARG A 127 10.52 -20.47 -12.24
N GLY A 128 9.77 -20.14 -13.29
CA GLY A 128 10.26 -20.30 -14.65
C GLY A 128 11.47 -19.40 -14.89
N MET A 129 12.48 -19.92 -15.57
CA MET A 129 13.62 -19.16 -16.04
C MET A 129 13.13 -18.08 -17.01
N SER A 130 13.65 -16.86 -16.85
CA SER A 130 13.28 -15.68 -17.63
C SER A 130 14.54 -14.92 -18.04
N ASP A 131 14.40 -13.91 -18.90
CA ASP A 131 15.52 -13.05 -19.31
C ASP A 131 16.07 -12.19 -18.14
N SER A 132 15.32 -12.10 -17.03
CA SER A 132 15.74 -11.34 -15.85
C SER A 132 16.83 -12.07 -15.06
N GLN A 133 18.00 -11.44 -15.01
CA GLN A 133 19.18 -11.90 -14.27
C GLN A 133 19.20 -11.42 -12.82
N THR A 134 18.15 -10.77 -12.30
CA THR A 134 18.17 -10.13 -10.96
C THR A 134 18.61 -11.09 -9.86
N PHE A 135 18.02 -12.29 -9.79
CA PHE A 135 18.37 -13.27 -8.77
C PHE A 135 19.75 -13.90 -8.99
N TRP A 136 20.13 -14.16 -10.24
CA TRP A 136 21.46 -14.65 -10.57
C TRP A 136 22.56 -13.66 -10.19
N ASN A 137 22.33 -12.37 -10.45
CA ASN A 137 23.24 -11.28 -10.06
C ASN A 137 23.33 -11.17 -8.55
N TRP A 138 22.21 -11.29 -7.83
CA TRP A 138 22.22 -11.29 -6.37
C TRP A 138 23.04 -12.44 -5.80
N ILE A 139 22.86 -13.67 -6.30
CA ILE A 139 23.67 -14.83 -5.90
C ILE A 139 25.14 -14.60 -6.24
N THR A 140 25.44 -14.12 -7.45
CA THR A 140 26.80 -13.85 -7.90
C THR A 140 27.49 -12.84 -6.98
N ASN A 141 26.80 -11.76 -6.61
CA ASN A 141 27.29 -10.79 -5.63
C ASN A 141 27.51 -11.44 -4.26
N THR A 142 26.59 -12.28 -3.78
CA THR A 142 26.76 -13.01 -2.53
C THR A 142 27.95 -13.97 -2.58
N LEU A 143 28.31 -14.54 -3.73
CA LEU A 143 29.47 -15.41 -3.86
C LEU A 143 30.79 -14.63 -3.93
N THR A 144 30.85 -13.58 -4.73
CA THR A 144 32.10 -12.90 -5.09
C THR A 144 32.46 -11.71 -4.19
N SER A 145 31.46 -11.03 -3.63
CA SER A 145 31.69 -9.85 -2.80
C SER A 145 32.17 -10.20 -1.40
N LEU A 146 33.04 -9.34 -0.85
CA LEU A 146 33.45 -9.36 0.56
C LEU A 146 32.27 -9.06 1.48
N GLU A 147 31.49 -8.04 1.14
CA GLU A 147 30.24 -7.73 1.81
C GLU A 147 29.11 -8.56 1.21
N LYS A 148 28.49 -9.39 2.04
CA LYS A 148 27.37 -10.24 1.64
C LYS A 148 26.10 -9.41 1.60
N GLU A 149 25.69 -9.06 0.39
CA GLU A 149 24.53 -8.20 0.16
C GLU A 149 23.23 -8.85 0.65
N ARG A 150 22.57 -8.21 1.62
CA ARG A 150 21.27 -8.60 2.19
C ARG A 150 20.18 -7.66 1.71
N ARG A 151 18.98 -8.20 1.49
CA ARG A 151 17.84 -7.45 0.96
C ARG A 151 16.55 -7.81 1.68
N ASN A 152 15.66 -6.85 1.86
CA ASN A 152 14.29 -7.18 2.24
C ASN A 152 13.54 -7.74 1.03
N VAL A 153 12.81 -8.84 1.24
CA VAL A 153 12.00 -9.49 0.20
C VAL A 153 10.56 -9.50 0.63
N ASN A 154 9.68 -8.97 -0.20
CA ASN A 154 8.25 -8.88 0.06
C ASN A 154 7.50 -9.96 -0.72
N ILE A 155 6.70 -10.75 -0.02
CA ILE A 155 5.75 -11.71 -0.59
C ILE A 155 4.37 -11.07 -0.48
N VAL A 156 3.86 -10.62 -1.62
CA VAL A 156 2.61 -9.85 -1.68
C VAL A 156 1.50 -10.75 -2.19
N LEU A 157 0.47 -10.97 -1.36
CA LEU A 157 -0.70 -11.77 -1.67
C LEU A 157 -1.86 -10.87 -2.10
N PHE A 158 -2.51 -11.27 -3.18
CA PHE A 158 -3.62 -10.54 -3.79
C PHE A 158 -4.91 -11.34 -3.75
N ASN A 159 -6.04 -10.64 -3.69
CA ASN A 159 -7.35 -11.25 -3.89
C ASN A 159 -7.68 -11.42 -5.40
N GLN A 160 -8.87 -11.97 -5.68
CA GLN A 160 -9.34 -12.16 -7.05
C GLN A 160 -9.58 -10.83 -7.79
N ALA A 161 -9.93 -9.76 -7.07
CA ALA A 161 -10.08 -8.41 -7.63
C ALA A 161 -8.73 -7.74 -7.93
N GLY A 162 -7.61 -8.29 -7.46
CA GLY A 162 -6.27 -7.74 -7.65
C GLY A 162 -5.87 -6.71 -6.60
N GLU A 163 -6.57 -6.66 -5.48
CA GLU A 163 -6.20 -5.83 -4.33
C GLU A 163 -5.20 -6.58 -3.46
N THR A 164 -4.20 -5.86 -2.96
CA THR A 164 -3.24 -6.39 -1.98
C THR A 164 -3.95 -6.68 -0.67
N MET A 165 -3.88 -7.92 -0.22
CA MET A 165 -4.51 -8.35 1.04
C MET A 165 -3.50 -8.46 2.17
N GLN A 166 -2.34 -9.03 1.89
CA GLN A 166 -1.29 -9.30 2.87
C GLN A 166 0.08 -9.16 2.21
N CYS A 167 1.04 -8.64 2.96
CA CYS A 167 2.45 -8.56 2.58
C CYS A 167 3.28 -9.17 3.70
N TRP A 168 4.03 -10.23 3.38
CA TRP A 168 5.07 -10.75 4.27
C TRP A 168 6.42 -10.19 3.85
N THR A 169 7.07 -9.47 4.75
CA THR A 169 8.41 -8.92 4.54
C THR A 169 9.42 -9.79 5.27
N LEU A 170 10.30 -10.41 4.48
CA LEU A 170 11.47 -11.16 4.94
C LEU A 170 12.63 -10.18 5.16
N ILE A 171 12.98 -9.93 6.41
CA ILE A 171 13.96 -8.94 6.81
C ILE A 171 15.37 -9.50 6.65
N GLY A 172 16.23 -8.74 5.95
CA GLY A 172 17.65 -9.07 5.82
C GLY A 172 17.91 -10.39 5.12
N SER A 173 17.09 -10.71 4.11
CA SER A 173 17.19 -11.95 3.35
C SER A 173 18.53 -12.07 2.62
N ILE A 174 19.01 -13.29 2.47
CA ILE A 174 20.23 -13.63 1.73
C ILE A 174 20.05 -14.95 0.99
N PRO A 175 20.49 -15.08 -0.28
CA PRO A 175 20.43 -16.34 -1.00
C PRO A 175 21.45 -17.31 -0.40
N ILE A 176 20.98 -18.50 -0.04
CA ILE A 176 21.82 -19.57 0.51
C ILE A 176 21.97 -20.75 -0.47
N SER A 177 21.07 -20.88 -1.44
CA SER A 177 21.11 -21.93 -2.45
C SER A 177 20.40 -21.48 -3.73
N TRP A 178 20.92 -21.91 -4.87
CA TRP A 178 20.25 -21.78 -6.17
C TRP A 178 20.50 -23.03 -7.00
N LYS A 179 19.44 -23.52 -7.66
CA LYS A 179 19.51 -24.70 -8.53
C LYS A 179 19.06 -24.31 -9.94
N ALA A 180 19.90 -24.63 -10.90
CA ALA A 180 19.59 -24.50 -12.30
C ALA A 180 18.43 -25.45 -12.72
N PRO A 181 17.71 -25.11 -13.78
CA PRO A 181 16.75 -26.02 -14.39
C PRO A 181 17.40 -27.32 -14.88
N ALA A 182 16.62 -28.40 -14.87
CA ALA A 182 17.00 -29.62 -15.58
C ALA A 182 16.87 -29.39 -17.10
N PHE A 183 17.94 -29.63 -17.86
CA PHE A 183 17.95 -29.51 -19.32
C PHE A 183 17.87 -30.88 -19.98
N GLN A 184 16.83 -31.09 -20.78
CA GLN A 184 16.63 -32.29 -21.60
C GLN A 184 16.23 -31.84 -23.01
N ALA A 185 17.01 -32.24 -24.01
CA ALA A 185 16.84 -31.76 -25.39
C ALA A 185 15.53 -32.22 -26.06
N ASP A 186 14.95 -33.30 -25.56
CA ASP A 186 13.69 -33.91 -26.03
C ASP A 186 12.47 -33.50 -25.19
N SER A 187 12.66 -32.69 -24.13
CA SER A 187 11.58 -32.26 -23.24
C SER A 187 10.89 -30.98 -23.72
N SER A 188 9.57 -30.90 -23.52
CA SER A 188 8.77 -29.68 -23.68
C SER A 188 8.43 -28.99 -22.35
N SER A 189 9.07 -29.39 -21.25
CA SER A 189 8.84 -28.81 -19.92
C SER A 189 9.44 -27.42 -19.79
N MET A 190 8.77 -26.54 -19.05
CA MET A 190 9.34 -25.23 -18.69
C MET A 190 10.61 -25.40 -17.86
N ALA A 191 11.63 -24.60 -18.14
CA ALA A 191 12.84 -24.53 -17.34
C ALA A 191 12.53 -23.87 -15.99
N ILE A 192 12.54 -24.64 -14.90
CA ILE A 192 12.25 -24.13 -13.54
C ILE A 192 13.56 -24.03 -12.76
N GLU A 193 13.85 -22.86 -12.23
CA GLU A 193 14.92 -22.65 -11.26
C GLU A 193 14.36 -22.60 -9.83
N GLU A 194 15.20 -22.98 -8.87
CA GLU A 194 14.87 -22.98 -7.43
C GLU A 194 15.86 -22.09 -6.68
N LEU A 195 15.35 -21.20 -5.86
CA LEU A 195 16.10 -20.27 -5.02
C LEU A 195 15.70 -20.47 -3.56
N THR A 196 16.68 -20.65 -2.68
CA THR A 196 16.45 -20.70 -1.24
C THR A 196 17.04 -19.46 -0.58
N LEU A 197 16.24 -18.78 0.24
CA LEU A 197 16.68 -17.62 1.02
C LEU A 197 16.60 -17.92 2.51
N ALA A 198 17.62 -17.47 3.24
CA ALA A 198 17.57 -17.35 4.69
C ALA A 198 17.26 -15.89 5.04
N TYR A 199 16.52 -15.65 6.13
CA TYR A 199 16.14 -14.32 6.58
C TYR A 199 16.21 -14.21 8.11
N GLU A 200 16.35 -12.97 8.61
CA GLU A 200 16.59 -12.71 10.03
C GLU A 200 15.34 -12.24 10.77
N GLY A 201 14.30 -11.84 10.04
CA GLY A 201 13.03 -11.41 10.63
C GLY A 201 11.86 -11.57 9.67
N LEU A 202 10.66 -11.68 10.22
CA LEU A 202 9.42 -11.76 9.45
C LEU A 202 8.44 -10.70 9.95
N GLN A 203 7.95 -9.86 9.04
CA GLN A 203 6.92 -8.87 9.32
C GLN A 203 5.70 -9.11 8.43
N LEU A 204 4.50 -8.98 9.00
CA LEU A 204 3.23 -9.05 8.27
C LEU A 204 2.56 -7.67 8.26
N THR A 205 2.18 -7.20 7.09
CA THR A 205 1.44 -5.94 6.92
C THR A 205 0.18 -6.17 6.07
N GLN A 206 -0.93 -5.52 6.45
CA GLN A 206 -2.24 -5.65 5.78
C GLN A 206 -2.50 -4.60 4.69
N THR A 207 -1.59 -3.65 4.51
CA THR A 207 -1.67 -2.58 3.50
C THR A 207 -0.38 -2.56 2.69
N SER A 208 -0.51 -2.20 1.41
CA SER A 208 0.51 -2.04 0.36
C SER A 208 1.96 -2.04 0.85
N GLY A 209 2.75 -2.97 0.31
CA GLY A 209 4.11 -3.33 0.72
C GLY A 209 4.94 -2.18 1.26
N ALA A 210 5.37 -2.31 2.52
CA ALA A 210 6.43 -1.50 3.09
C ALA A 210 7.70 -1.78 2.26
N GLY A 211 8.16 -0.75 1.55
CA GLY A 211 9.14 -0.85 0.46
C GLY A 211 10.27 -1.82 0.74
N ALA A 212 10.39 -2.84 -0.12
CA ALA A 212 11.56 -3.68 -0.17
C ALA A 212 12.77 -2.78 -0.46
N SER A 213 13.77 -2.80 0.42
CA SER A 213 14.97 -1.99 0.34
C SER A 213 16.19 -2.84 0.70
N ILE A 214 17.37 -2.41 0.25
CA ILE A 214 18.64 -2.96 0.73
C ILE A 214 18.78 -2.53 2.20
N VAL A 215 19.11 -3.48 3.07
CA VAL A 215 19.19 -3.22 4.52
C VAL A 215 20.62 -3.39 5.01
N GLN A 216 21.06 -2.47 5.86
CA GLN A 216 22.32 -2.52 6.57
C GLN A 216 22.06 -2.72 8.06
N ARG A 217 22.94 -3.46 8.72
CA ARG A 217 22.92 -3.58 10.18
C ARG A 217 23.41 -2.29 10.81
N ASP A 218 22.88 -1.96 11.98
CA ASP A 218 23.41 -0.87 12.81
C ASP A 218 24.73 -1.28 13.50
N ASP A 219 25.35 -0.35 14.24
CA ASP A 219 26.61 -0.59 14.96
C ASP A 219 26.48 -1.68 16.04
N SER A 220 25.26 -2.07 16.42
CA SER A 220 24.98 -3.17 17.36
C SER A 220 24.76 -4.51 16.66
N GLY A 221 24.78 -4.52 15.32
CA GLY A 221 24.62 -5.72 14.51
C GLY A 221 23.16 -6.10 14.24
N PHE A 222 22.20 -5.25 14.60
CA PHE A 222 20.77 -5.49 14.40
C PHE A 222 20.23 -4.64 13.24
N PHE A 223 19.12 -5.09 12.65
CA PHE A 223 18.37 -4.24 11.73
C PHE A 223 17.48 -3.29 12.53
N ALA A 224 17.47 -2.01 12.14
CA ALA A 224 16.64 -1.02 12.80
C ALA A 224 15.15 -1.42 12.69
N PRO A 225 14.38 -1.35 13.79
CA PRO A 225 12.93 -1.50 13.70
C PRO A 225 12.35 -0.34 12.91
N ASN A 226 11.57 -0.66 11.87
CA ASN A 226 10.80 0.33 11.09
C ASN A 226 9.59 0.84 11.88
#